data_AF-A0A1H7LZ01-F1
#
_entry.id   AF-A0A1H7LZ01-F1
#
_cell.length_a   1.000
_cell.length_b   1.000
_cell.length_c   1.000
_cell.angle_alpha   90.00
_cell.angle_beta   90.00
_cell.angle_gamma   90.00
#
_symmetry.space_group_name_H-M   'P 1'
#
loop_
_entity.id
_entity.type
_entity.pdbx_description
1 polymer ?
#
loop_
_entity_poly.entity_id
_entity_poly.type
_entity_poly.pdbx_seq_one_letter_code
_entity_poly.pdbx_strand_id
1 'polypeptide(L)' 'MSGTGREACGRCSMTTVVDAAGSEGHDPFGDERIELDETELRAASPSAWFEGISKRLDALAERIIYR' A
#
# COMPACT_ATOMS: atom_id res chain seq x y z
N MET A 1 -22.54 21.44 1.34
CA MET A 1 -21.41 20.50 1.53
C MET A 1 -21.76 19.53 2.64
N SER A 2 -22.07 18.28 2.30
CA SER A 2 -22.08 17.18 3.25
C SER A 2 -21.13 16.13 2.69
N GLY A 3 -20.00 15.96 3.36
CA GLY A 3 -18.99 14.98 3.01
C GLY A 3 -18.34 14.59 4.32
N THR A 4 -18.60 13.38 4.78
CA THR A 4 -17.88 12.76 5.90
C THR A 4 -16.40 13.04 5.72
N GLY A 5 -15.69 13.56 6.75
CA GLY A 5 -14.30 14.06 6.70
C GLY A 5 -13.23 13.00 6.40
N ARG A 6 -13.46 12.21 5.35
CA ARG A 6 -12.54 11.28 4.72
C ARG A 6 -11.95 12.08 3.57
N GLU A 7 -10.88 12.81 3.86
CA GLU A 7 -9.95 13.22 2.81
C GLU A 7 -9.56 11.96 2.04
N ALA A 8 -9.49 12.00 0.71
CA ALA A 8 -9.04 10.86 -0.07
C ALA A 8 -7.60 10.51 0.34
N CYS A 9 -7.42 9.53 1.23
CA CYS A 9 -6.16 9.16 1.87
C CYS A 9 -5.02 8.79 0.91
N GLY A 10 -5.27 8.78 -0.40
CA GLY A 10 -4.27 8.46 -1.42
C GLY A 10 -3.27 9.59 -1.69
N ARG A 11 -3.65 10.86 -1.51
CA ARG A 11 -2.83 11.97 -2.04
C ARG A 11 -1.56 12.23 -1.22
N CYS A 12 -1.62 12.23 0.11
CA CYS A 12 -0.44 12.44 0.96
C CYS A 12 0.39 11.17 1.17
N SER A 13 -0.25 10.00 1.08
CA SER A 13 0.41 8.71 1.30
C SER A 13 1.28 8.31 0.11
N MET A 14 0.80 8.49 -1.13
CA MET A 14 1.60 8.17 -2.32
C MET A 14 2.75 9.15 -2.57
N THR A 15 2.62 10.43 -2.22
CA THR A 15 3.69 11.42 -2.47
C THR A 15 4.92 11.19 -1.61
N THR A 16 4.75 10.74 -0.36
CA THR A 16 5.87 10.48 0.56
C THR A 16 6.74 9.32 0.09
N VAL A 17 6.12 8.25 -0.42
CA VAL A 17 6.85 7.06 -0.91
C VAL A 17 7.60 7.40 -2.20
N VAL A 18 6.98 8.18 -3.11
CA VAL A 18 7.62 8.62 -4.36
C VAL A 18 8.78 9.58 -4.09
N ASP A 19 8.62 10.51 -3.15
CA ASP A 19 9.67 11.46 -2.75
C ASP A 19 10.86 10.72 -2.10
N ALA A 20 10.60 9.75 -1.22
CA ALA A 20 11.63 8.93 -0.60
C ALA A 20 12.37 8.01 -1.59
N ALA A 21 11.67 7.49 -2.61
CA ALA A 21 12.26 6.63 -3.65
C ALA A 21 13.03 7.41 -4.73
N GLY A 22 12.74 8.70 -4.90
CA GLY A 22 13.39 9.58 -5.89
C GLY A 22 14.53 10.44 -5.33
N SER A 23 14.82 10.35 -4.03
CA SER A 23 15.85 11.17 -3.39
C SER A 23 17.23 10.52 -3.52
N GLU A 24 18.10 11.24 -4.24
CA GLU A 24 19.56 11.07 -4.35
C GLU A 24 20.09 9.92 -5.24
N GLY A 25 20.12 10.17 -6.56
CA GLY A 25 21.15 9.65 -7.46
C GLY A 25 20.90 8.30 -8.13
N HIS A 26 19.88 7.55 -7.71
CA HIS A 26 19.48 6.30 -8.37
C HIS A 26 18.09 6.49 -9.01
N ASP A 27 18.01 6.33 -10.33
CA ASP A 27 16.72 6.29 -11.03
C ASP A 27 16.07 4.92 -10.77
N PRO A 28 14.98 4.83 -9.97
CA PRO A 28 14.35 3.56 -9.65
C PRO A 28 13.75 2.86 -10.87
N PHE A 29 13.68 3.54 -12.02
CA PHE A 29 13.20 3.00 -13.30
C PHE A 29 14.30 2.92 -14.38
N GLY A 30 15.55 3.28 -14.08
CA GLY A 30 16.61 3.46 -15.07
C GLY A 30 17.51 2.22 -15.31
N ASP A 31 17.57 1.30 -14.35
CA ASP A 31 18.37 0.06 -14.42
C ASP A 31 17.60 -1.15 -15.01
N GLU A 32 18.31 -2.26 -15.21
CA GLU A 32 17.80 -3.52 -15.75
C GLU A 32 16.57 -4.02 -14.98
N ARG A 33 15.41 -4.05 -15.65
CA ARG A 33 14.13 -4.42 -15.03
C ARG A 33 14.21 -5.86 -14.55
N ILE A 34 13.95 -6.07 -13.26
CA ILE A 34 13.79 -7.41 -12.69
C ILE A 34 12.43 -7.94 -13.14
N GLU A 35 12.36 -8.58 -14.31
CA GLU A 35 11.17 -9.31 -14.75
C GLU A 35 11.04 -10.57 -13.89
N LEU A 36 10.21 -10.46 -12.85
CA LEU A 36 9.83 -11.58 -12.00
C LEU A 36 8.60 -12.28 -12.57
N ASP A 37 8.61 -13.61 -12.57
CA ASP A 37 7.39 -14.39 -12.78
C ASP A 37 6.34 -14.03 -11.71
N GLU A 38 5.05 -14.13 -12.05
CA GLU A 38 3.94 -13.79 -11.14
C GLU A 38 4.06 -14.52 -9.80
N THR A 39 4.57 -15.75 -9.81
CA THR A 39 4.77 -16.57 -8.62
C THR A 39 5.84 -16.00 -7.70
N GLU A 40 6.95 -15.55 -8.28
CA GLU A 40 8.07 -14.94 -7.58
C GLU A 40 7.69 -13.54 -7.05
N LEU A 41 6.88 -12.82 -7.83
CA LEU A 41 6.33 -11.52 -7.44
C LEU A 41 5.33 -11.65 -6.28
N ARG A 42 4.49 -12.69 -6.26
CA ARG A 42 3.64 -13.00 -5.08
C ARG A 42 4.46 -13.45 -3.87
N ALA A 43 5.56 -14.16 -4.08
CA ALA A 43 6.46 -14.54 -2.99
C ALA A 43 7.17 -13.31 -2.39
N ALA A 44 7.64 -12.37 -3.22
CA ALA A 44 8.35 -11.18 -2.75
C ALA A 44 7.43 -10.04 -2.27
N SER A 45 6.17 -10.00 -2.72
CA SER A 45 5.27 -8.88 -2.41
C SER A 45 4.59 -9.02 -1.04
N PRO A 46 4.81 -8.07 -0.11
CA PRO A 46 4.16 -8.10 1.20
C PRO A 46 2.64 -8.05 1.09
N SER A 47 2.11 -7.33 0.10
CA SER A 47 0.68 -7.20 -0.15
C SER A 47 -0.02 -8.53 -0.41
N ALA A 48 0.64 -9.50 -1.05
CA ALA A 48 0.09 -10.83 -1.27
C ALA A 48 0.01 -11.64 0.04
N TRP A 49 0.95 -11.44 0.96
CA TRP A 49 0.99 -12.17 2.23
C TRP A 49 -0.02 -11.61 3.24
N PHE A 50 -0.20 -10.30 3.22
CA PHE A 50 -1.16 -9.60 4.09
C PHE A 50 -2.55 -9.45 3.45
N GLU A 51 -2.81 -10.14 2.33
CA GLU A 51 -4.10 -10.09 1.67
C GLU A 51 -5.22 -10.53 2.63
N GLY A 52 -6.15 -9.62 2.90
CA GLY A 52 -7.29 -9.88 3.79
C GLY A 52 -7.01 -9.68 5.29
N ILE A 53 -5.78 -9.37 5.73
CA ILE A 53 -5.53 -9.00 7.13
C ILE A 53 -6.26 -7.73 7.51
N SER A 54 -6.28 -6.72 6.63
CA SER A 54 -7.08 -5.50 6.88
C SER A 54 -8.55 -5.84 7.10
N LYS A 55 -9.14 -6.72 6.27
CA LYS A 55 -10.55 -7.13 6.41
C LYS A 55 -10.82 -7.81 7.76
N ARG A 56 -9.87 -8.61 8.26
CA ARG A 56 -9.97 -9.26 9.57
C ARG A 56 -9.89 -8.24 10.71
N LEU A 57 -9.01 -7.25 10.61
CA LEU A 57 -8.88 -6.17 11.58
C LEU A 57 -10.14 -5.29 11.59
N ASP A 58 -10.67 -4.95 10.42
CA ASP A 58 -11.91 -4.17 10.29
C ASP A 58 -13.10 -4.92 10.92
N ALA A 59 -13.26 -6.21 10.63
CA ALA A 59 -14.33 -7.02 11.22
C ALA A 59 -14.21 -7.18 12.74
N LEU A 60 -12.98 -7.19 13.27
CA LEU A 60 -12.73 -7.21 14.71
C LEU A 60 -13.08 -5.86 15.34
N ALA A 61 -12.63 -4.76 14.74
CA ALA A 61 -12.92 -3.41 15.20
C ALA A 61 -14.42 -3.13 15.20
N GLU A 62 -15.13 -3.51 14.14
CA GLU A 62 -16.58 -3.36 14.02
C GLU A 62 -17.31 -4.10 15.14
N ARG A 63 -16.90 -5.33 15.47
CA ARG A 63 -17.48 -6.10 16.56
C ARG A 63 -17.19 -5.51 17.94
N ILE A 64 -16.06 -4.82 18.13
CA ILE A 64 -15.72 -4.18 19.41
C ILE A 64 -16.48 -2.86 19.57
N ILE A 65 -16.58 -2.07 18.51
CA ILE A 65 -17.21 -0.74 18.52
C ILE A 65 -18.74 -0.85 18.63
N TYR A 66 -19.34 -1.82 17.94
CA TYR A 66 -20.80 -1.99 17.89
C TYR A 66 -21.32 -3.11 18.81
N ARG A 67 -20.56 -3.44 19.85
CA ARG A 67 -21.00 -4.29 20.96
C ARG A 67 -21.60 -3.48 22.08
#